data_AF-A0A1R3KF39-F1
#
_entry.id   AF-A0A1R3KF39-F1
#
_cell.length_a   1.000
_cell.length_b   1.000
_cell.length_c   1.000
_cell.angle_alpha   90.00
_cell.angle_beta   90.00
_cell.angle_gamma   90.00
#
_symmetry.space_group_name_H-M   'P 1'
#
loop_
_entity.id
_entity.type
_entity.pdbx_description
1 polymer ?
#
loop_
_entity_poly.entity_id
_entity_poly.type
_entity_poly.pdbx_seq_one_letter_code
_entity_poly.pdbx_strand_id
1 'polypeptide(L)'
;MERHIQRFLNKVSFVSFTIATLILVFLFLQTPETCIPPNAPIKPHLRFPKSTCDSSPRHYLPLPKKNARLWSSKTWINQVSSFTQFFTQLYHIGILMNHSKVLCVSAGAGHEVMALSKMGIEDVTGVELIESLPLVSRADPLNLPFFDGSFDIAFSGHFAEALYPSRYAEEMERTVRKGGVCVVVVDACGNEEVKEIVRLFKRHRDRNMGSSLEAKSLTKAVVPSTLIENPSPGNLQSTRLALHVNKDGSSCWVYVASGCNIYKLQILLEDSWLSKGKEGLLIPEQAEVIDCMLVKRCPHRSEIQSVVLAEIESTGYLVLGSVDAYGHLIVSKLDASGKDVDRITYSVLPQDSGVGEGSWSGLCFSPIQWSMAAVARSFCKSVDVYDQDIHLRTLRTLWYPSSLNFIQNLGQGSETSTLAITEGCQLSIWDLRMKENGGCVHRICGSIGDIFYAVCSSSTGNIAVGGADRTVTIYDPRRWAAISRWVHCSKYEITGLAFSSLDSNYIYVQGVDYEVFCGQWQESSKVFSFRGDSNWLGFSKIAIPCCYVLFILSKLTKLSFVFGLCDIGLNGSVRTGIYLADGVIRVASSWLTLWLNEI
;
A
#
# COMPACT_ATOMS: atom_id res chain seq x y z
N MET A 1 40.04 -53.86 0.82
CA MET A 1 39.30 -53.98 -0.46
C MET A 1 38.85 -52.61 -0.99
N GLU A 2 38.47 -51.66 -0.13
CA GLU A 2 37.93 -50.34 -0.52
C GLU A 2 38.88 -49.41 -1.28
N ARG A 3 40.18 -49.34 -0.92
CA ARG A 3 41.13 -48.44 -1.62
C ARG A 3 41.37 -48.79 -3.09
N HIS A 4 41.25 -50.08 -3.45
CA HIS A 4 41.39 -50.52 -4.83
C HIS A 4 40.15 -50.17 -5.66
N ILE A 5 38.97 -50.31 -5.07
CA ILE A 5 37.69 -49.93 -5.70
C ILE A 5 37.66 -48.42 -5.94
N GLN A 6 38.09 -47.61 -4.97
CA GLN A 6 38.10 -46.15 -5.12
C GLN A 6 39.11 -45.66 -6.17
N ARG A 7 40.29 -46.30 -6.24
CA ARG A 7 41.26 -46.01 -7.33
C ARG A 7 40.72 -46.41 -8.70
N PHE A 8 39.97 -47.51 -8.78
CA PHE A 8 39.33 -47.93 -10.03
C PHE A 8 38.21 -46.96 -10.45
N LEU A 9 37.32 -46.58 -9.53
CA LEU A 9 36.25 -45.61 -9.80
C LEU A 9 36.79 -44.24 -10.20
N ASN A 10 37.86 -43.75 -9.56
CA ASN A 10 38.48 -42.48 -9.96
C ASN A 10 39.07 -42.53 -11.37
N LYS A 11 39.64 -43.68 -11.79
CA LYS A 11 40.11 -43.85 -13.18
C LYS A 11 38.95 -43.87 -14.17
N VAL A 12 37.86 -44.56 -13.86
CA VAL A 12 36.66 -44.59 -14.70
C VAL A 12 36.05 -43.19 -14.83
N SER A 13 35.99 -42.44 -13.73
CA SER A 13 35.46 -41.08 -13.71
C SER A 13 36.31 -40.12 -14.56
N PHE A 14 37.64 -40.26 -14.52
CA PHE A 14 38.54 -39.45 -15.34
C PHE A 14 38.36 -39.74 -16.84
N VAL A 15 38.24 -41.02 -17.21
CA VAL A 15 37.97 -41.42 -18.60
C VAL A 15 36.64 -40.88 -19.08
N SER A 16 35.57 -41.00 -18.28
CA SER A 16 34.26 -40.45 -18.62
C SER A 16 34.30 -38.93 -18.84
N PHE A 17 35.03 -38.21 -17.97
CA PHE A 17 35.21 -36.77 -18.10
C PHE A 17 35.92 -36.40 -19.41
N THR A 18 37.00 -37.12 -19.75
CA THR A 18 37.74 -36.87 -21.00
C THR A 18 36.90 -37.11 -22.25
N ILE A 19 36.08 -38.18 -22.26
CA ILE A 19 35.18 -38.49 -23.37
C ILE A 19 34.10 -37.42 -23.51
N ALA A 20 33.49 -37.00 -22.40
CA ALA A 20 32.46 -35.95 -22.40
C ALA A 20 33.02 -34.61 -22.93
N THR A 21 34.25 -34.24 -22.52
CA THR A 21 34.90 -33.03 -23.04
C THR A 21 35.22 -33.14 -24.53
N LEU A 22 35.64 -34.31 -25.02
CA LEU A 22 35.91 -34.53 -26.44
C LEU A 22 34.63 -34.44 -27.28
N ILE A 23 33.52 -35.02 -26.81
CA ILE A 23 32.22 -34.92 -27.48
C ILE A 23 31.75 -33.47 -27.51
N LEU A 24 31.88 -32.74 -26.41
CA LEU A 24 31.50 -31.32 -26.34
C LEU A 24 32.33 -30.47 -27.33
N VAL A 25 33.63 -30.69 -27.39
CA VAL A 25 34.51 -30.02 -28.36
C VAL A 25 34.13 -30.38 -29.79
N PHE A 26 33.79 -31.64 -30.07
CA PHE A 26 33.35 -32.07 -31.39
C PHE A 26 32.02 -31.44 -31.80
N LEU A 27 31.06 -31.32 -30.86
CA LEU A 27 29.80 -30.60 -31.08
C LEU A 27 30.01 -29.09 -31.32
N PHE A 28 30.99 -28.47 -30.66
CA PHE A 28 31.34 -27.07 -30.93
C PHE A 28 32.05 -26.88 -32.28
N LEU A 29 32.79 -27.88 -32.75
CA LEU A 29 33.51 -27.83 -34.03
C LEU A 29 32.64 -28.25 -35.22
N GLN A 30 31.59 -29.05 -35.00
CA GLN A 30 30.60 -29.37 -36.02
C GLN A 30 29.55 -28.26 -36.13
N THR A 31 29.73 -27.38 -37.12
CA THR A 31 28.65 -26.48 -37.55
C THR A 31 27.51 -27.33 -38.12
N PRO A 32 26.26 -27.20 -37.62
CA PRO A 32 25.14 -27.98 -38.15
C PRO A 32 24.93 -27.67 -39.64
N GLU A 33 24.56 -28.69 -40.42
CA GLU A 33 24.20 -28.49 -41.83
C GLU A 33 22.99 -27.54 -41.90
N THR A 34 23.22 -26.32 -42.34
CA THR A 34 22.13 -25.37 -42.61
C THR A 34 21.39 -25.81 -43.86
N CYS A 35 20.07 -25.68 -43.88
CA CYS A 35 19.19 -26.05 -45.02
C CYS A 35 19.40 -25.21 -46.31
N ILE A 36 20.55 -24.56 -46.49
CA ILE A 36 20.86 -23.71 -47.64
C ILE A 36 21.86 -24.48 -48.53
N PRO A 37 21.49 -24.85 -49.76
CA PRO A 37 22.39 -25.58 -50.66
C PRO A 37 23.59 -24.70 -51.05
N PRO A 38 24.79 -25.28 -51.18
CA PRO A 38 26.03 -24.52 -51.46
C PRO A 38 26.02 -23.75 -52.79
N ASN A 39 25.07 -24.08 -53.69
CA ASN A 39 24.91 -23.43 -55.00
C ASN A 39 23.78 -22.38 -55.04
N ALA A 40 23.22 -21.96 -53.89
CA ALA A 40 22.17 -20.94 -53.88
C ALA A 40 22.71 -19.56 -54.31
N PRO A 41 22.00 -18.82 -55.20
CA PRO A 41 22.45 -17.51 -55.65
C PRO A 41 22.55 -16.53 -54.47
N ILE A 42 23.65 -15.77 -54.42
CA ILE A 42 23.98 -14.84 -53.33
C ILE A 42 22.97 -13.69 -53.33
N LYS A 43 21.89 -13.83 -52.55
CA LYS A 43 20.94 -12.76 -52.25
C LYS A 43 21.17 -12.27 -50.81
N PRO A 44 21.04 -10.95 -50.53
CA PRO A 44 21.37 -10.38 -49.22
C PRO A 44 20.56 -10.97 -48.05
N HIS A 45 19.38 -11.54 -48.30
CA HIS A 45 18.54 -12.20 -47.30
C HIS A 45 18.88 -13.69 -47.04
N LEU A 46 19.86 -14.26 -47.76
CA LEU A 46 20.33 -15.64 -47.58
C LEU A 46 21.67 -15.75 -46.83
N ARG A 47 22.21 -14.61 -46.35
CA ARG A 47 23.44 -14.57 -45.57
C ARG A 47 23.12 -14.62 -44.09
N PHE A 48 23.60 -15.63 -43.38
CA PHE A 48 23.56 -15.66 -41.91
C PHE A 48 24.51 -14.58 -41.37
N PRO A 49 24.05 -13.65 -40.51
CA PRO A 49 24.89 -12.57 -40.01
C PRO A 49 26.03 -13.14 -39.16
N LYS A 50 27.28 -12.75 -39.46
CA LYS A 50 28.46 -13.26 -38.75
C LYS A 50 28.89 -12.37 -37.57
N SER A 51 28.30 -11.20 -37.44
CA SER A 51 28.44 -10.33 -36.27
C SER A 51 27.17 -9.49 -36.07
N THR A 52 27.01 -8.90 -34.88
CA THR A 52 25.90 -7.98 -34.56
C THR A 52 25.87 -6.75 -35.47
N CYS A 53 26.98 -6.44 -36.16
CA CYS A 53 27.09 -5.33 -37.11
C CYS A 53 26.71 -5.75 -38.55
N ASP A 54 26.56 -7.04 -38.81
CA ASP A 54 26.28 -7.64 -40.13
C ASP A 54 24.75 -7.69 -40.42
N SER A 55 23.91 -7.20 -39.49
CA SER A 55 22.50 -6.97 -39.75
C SER A 55 22.35 -5.81 -40.73
N SER A 56 22.20 -6.10 -42.02
CA SER A 56 21.87 -5.08 -43.02
C SER A 56 20.63 -4.31 -42.54
N PRO A 57 20.65 -2.96 -42.47
CA PRO A 57 19.44 -2.22 -42.18
C PRO A 57 18.43 -2.57 -43.28
N ARG A 58 17.26 -3.08 -42.88
CA ARG A 58 16.13 -3.29 -43.79
C ARG A 58 15.98 -2.01 -44.63
N HIS A 59 15.95 -2.14 -45.96
CA HIS A 59 15.71 -1.00 -46.85
C HIS A 59 14.52 -0.19 -46.32
N TYR A 60 14.75 1.09 -46.06
CA TYR A 60 13.72 2.01 -45.59
C TYR A 60 12.62 2.09 -46.65
N LEU A 61 11.50 1.42 -46.41
CA LEU A 61 10.33 1.51 -47.27
C LEU A 61 9.65 2.86 -46.99
N PRO A 62 9.34 3.68 -48.02
CA PRO A 62 8.57 4.89 -47.83
C PRO A 62 7.25 4.60 -47.10
N LEU A 63 6.87 5.46 -46.15
CA LEU A 63 5.68 5.29 -45.29
C LEU A 63 4.40 4.92 -46.06
N PRO A 64 4.07 5.55 -47.21
CA PRO A 64 2.86 5.19 -47.97
C PRO A 64 2.88 3.73 -48.46
N LYS A 65 4.02 3.22 -48.92
CA LYS A 65 4.16 1.83 -49.38
C LYS A 65 4.09 0.84 -48.22
N LYS A 66 4.67 1.21 -47.06
CA LYS A 66 4.59 0.43 -45.82
C LYS A 66 3.13 0.31 -45.36
N ASN A 67 2.40 1.43 -45.31
CA ASN A 67 1.01 1.49 -44.88
C ASN A 67 0.08 0.77 -45.85
N ALA A 68 0.24 0.95 -47.16
CA ALA A 68 -0.56 0.23 -48.16
C ALA A 68 -0.42 -1.30 -48.03
N ARG A 69 0.79 -1.79 -47.73
CA ARG A 69 1.03 -3.22 -47.47
C ARG A 69 0.39 -3.69 -46.16
N LEU A 70 0.47 -2.88 -45.10
CA LEU A 70 -0.16 -3.18 -43.81
C LEU A 70 -1.68 -3.23 -43.94
N TRP A 71 -2.28 -2.20 -44.55
CA TRP A 71 -3.72 -2.00 -44.67
C TRP A 71 -4.41 -2.96 -45.65
N SER A 72 -3.65 -3.55 -46.59
CA SER A 72 -4.15 -4.60 -47.49
C SER A 72 -4.05 -6.01 -46.90
N SER A 73 -3.44 -6.17 -45.72
CA SER A 73 -3.34 -7.48 -45.07
C SER A 73 -4.71 -7.97 -44.59
N LYS A 74 -4.95 -9.27 -44.70
CA LYS A 74 -6.20 -9.91 -44.23
C LYS A 74 -6.44 -9.67 -42.74
N THR A 75 -5.37 -9.68 -41.93
CA THR A 75 -5.42 -9.42 -40.49
C THR A 75 -5.90 -8.00 -40.19
N TRP A 76 -5.38 -6.99 -40.90
CA TRP A 76 -5.81 -5.60 -40.76
C TRP A 76 -7.28 -5.43 -41.14
N ILE A 77 -7.68 -5.95 -42.30
CA ILE A 77 -9.05 -5.84 -42.80
C ILE A 77 -10.04 -6.49 -41.81
N ASN A 78 -9.70 -7.67 -41.28
CA ASN A 78 -10.53 -8.36 -40.30
C ASN A 78 -10.69 -7.55 -39.00
N GLN A 79 -9.60 -7.01 -38.44
CA GLN A 79 -9.67 -6.20 -37.22
C GLN A 79 -10.48 -4.91 -37.40
N VAL A 80 -10.28 -4.20 -38.52
CA VAL A 80 -11.08 -3.01 -38.86
C VAL A 80 -12.57 -3.37 -38.99
N SER A 81 -12.89 -4.52 -39.58
CA SER A 81 -14.28 -5.01 -39.67
C SER A 81 -14.88 -5.28 -38.29
N SER A 82 -14.13 -5.90 -37.38
CA SER A 82 -14.58 -6.15 -36.01
C SER A 82 -14.87 -4.85 -35.25
N PHE A 83 -13.96 -3.87 -35.31
CA PHE A 83 -14.21 -2.56 -34.70
C PHE A 83 -15.39 -1.83 -35.36
N THR A 84 -15.56 -1.94 -36.67
CA THR A 84 -16.72 -1.35 -37.37
C THR A 84 -18.03 -1.93 -36.84
N GLN A 85 -18.11 -3.24 -36.65
CA GLN A 85 -19.29 -3.90 -36.09
C GLN A 85 -19.56 -3.45 -34.65
N PHE A 86 -18.51 -3.34 -33.84
CA PHE A 86 -18.59 -2.82 -32.47
C PHE A 86 -19.15 -1.40 -32.42
N PHE A 87 -18.56 -0.47 -33.18
CA PHE A 87 -18.99 0.93 -33.20
C PHE A 87 -20.39 1.11 -33.80
N THR A 88 -20.82 0.21 -34.70
CA THR A 88 -22.20 0.21 -35.24
C THR A 88 -23.23 0.01 -34.12
N GLN A 89 -22.93 -0.80 -33.11
CA GLN A 89 -23.83 -0.96 -31.95
C GLN A 89 -23.94 0.34 -31.15
N LEU A 90 -22.82 1.02 -30.90
CA LEU A 90 -22.79 2.31 -30.20
C LEU A 90 -23.52 3.42 -30.99
N TYR A 91 -23.47 3.35 -32.32
CA TYR A 91 -24.22 4.24 -33.21
C TYR A 91 -25.73 4.02 -33.07
N HIS A 92 -26.19 2.77 -33.07
CA HIS A 92 -27.62 2.46 -32.93
C HIS A 92 -28.22 2.85 -31.58
N ILE A 93 -27.43 2.82 -30.49
CA ILE A 93 -27.87 3.21 -29.15
C ILE A 93 -27.84 4.75 -28.98
N GLY A 94 -27.34 5.48 -29.97
CA GLY A 94 -27.29 6.95 -29.97
C GLY A 94 -26.13 7.55 -29.18
N ILE A 95 -25.12 6.74 -28.82
CA ILE A 95 -23.90 7.22 -28.16
C ILE A 95 -22.97 7.89 -29.18
N LEU A 96 -22.86 7.29 -30.37
CA LEU A 96 -21.98 7.72 -31.45
C LEU A 96 -22.80 8.40 -32.56
N MET A 97 -22.38 9.58 -33.01
CA MET A 97 -23.00 10.33 -34.12
C MET A 97 -21.92 10.75 -35.13
N ASN A 98 -22.31 11.07 -36.38
CA ASN A 98 -21.33 11.44 -37.42
C ASN A 98 -20.50 12.68 -37.05
N HIS A 99 -21.09 13.59 -36.27
CA HIS A 99 -20.45 14.82 -35.79
C HIS A 99 -19.80 14.67 -34.41
N SER A 100 -19.76 13.45 -33.85
CA SER A 100 -19.10 13.20 -32.56
C SER A 100 -17.59 13.34 -32.71
N LYS A 101 -16.97 14.03 -31.76
CA LYS A 101 -15.53 14.13 -31.66
C LYS A 101 -14.96 13.00 -30.80
N VAL A 102 -14.19 12.10 -31.40
CA VAL A 102 -13.77 10.83 -30.78
C VAL A 102 -12.25 10.78 -30.58
N LEU A 103 -11.83 10.42 -29.37
CA LEU A 103 -10.44 10.12 -29.03
C LEU A 103 -10.24 8.61 -28.86
N CYS A 104 -9.35 8.00 -29.63
CA CYS A 104 -8.90 6.63 -29.45
C CYS A 104 -7.55 6.62 -28.71
N VAL A 105 -7.54 6.14 -27.47
CA VAL A 105 -6.35 6.08 -26.61
C VAL A 105 -5.73 4.69 -26.69
N SER A 106 -4.39 4.63 -26.78
CA SER A 106 -3.64 3.41 -27.05
C SER A 106 -4.13 2.71 -28.31
N ALA A 107 -4.18 3.49 -29.40
CA ALA A 107 -4.76 3.05 -30.65
C ALA A 107 -3.89 2.07 -31.45
N GLY A 108 -2.70 1.72 -30.93
CA GLY A 108 -1.73 0.87 -31.60
C GLY A 108 -1.45 1.35 -33.03
N ALA A 109 -1.77 0.51 -34.02
CA ALA A 109 -1.58 0.82 -35.43
C ALA A 109 -2.72 1.66 -36.05
N GLY A 110 -3.84 1.86 -35.34
CA GLY A 110 -4.97 2.70 -35.75
C GLY A 110 -6.17 1.96 -36.36
N HIS A 111 -6.47 0.73 -35.93
CA HIS A 111 -7.57 -0.06 -36.50
C HIS A 111 -8.94 0.55 -36.18
N GLU A 112 -9.12 0.98 -34.94
CA GLU A 112 -10.30 1.68 -34.43
C GLU A 112 -10.48 3.05 -35.09
N VAL A 113 -9.40 3.79 -35.33
CA VAL A 113 -9.44 5.08 -36.03
C VAL A 113 -9.92 4.87 -37.46
N MET A 114 -9.33 3.90 -38.17
CA MET A 114 -9.74 3.53 -39.53
C MET A 114 -11.21 3.07 -39.59
N ALA A 115 -11.69 2.32 -38.58
CA ALA A 115 -13.07 1.88 -38.51
C ALA A 115 -14.04 3.06 -38.35
N LEU A 116 -13.79 3.97 -37.39
CA LEU A 116 -14.62 5.15 -37.16
C LEU A 116 -14.64 6.08 -38.38
N SER A 117 -13.49 6.30 -39.02
CA SER A 117 -13.42 7.10 -40.26
C SER A 117 -14.20 6.45 -41.41
N LYS A 118 -14.16 5.12 -41.55
CA LYS A 118 -14.97 4.40 -42.57
C LYS A 118 -16.47 4.46 -42.30
N MET A 119 -16.87 4.60 -41.03
CA MET A 119 -18.27 4.81 -40.65
C MET A 119 -18.76 6.23 -40.92
N GLY A 120 -17.88 7.16 -41.32
CA GLY A 120 -18.24 8.54 -41.66
C GLY A 120 -18.18 9.50 -40.46
N ILE A 121 -17.41 9.18 -39.43
CA ILE A 121 -17.14 10.09 -38.31
C ILE A 121 -15.99 11.00 -38.69
N GLU A 122 -16.22 12.30 -38.65
CA GLU A 122 -15.31 13.30 -39.22
C GLU A 122 -14.10 13.61 -38.32
N ASP A 123 -14.32 13.70 -37.00
CA ASP A 123 -13.29 14.13 -36.04
C ASP A 123 -12.85 12.96 -35.15
N VAL A 124 -11.92 12.16 -35.66
CA VAL A 124 -11.34 11.00 -34.95
C VAL A 124 -9.85 11.21 -34.75
N THR A 125 -9.42 11.22 -33.50
CA THR A 125 -8.01 11.37 -33.12
C THR A 125 -7.50 10.08 -32.49
N GLY A 126 -6.45 9.47 -33.05
CA GLY A 126 -5.75 8.32 -32.46
C GLY A 126 -4.45 8.73 -31.78
N VAL A 127 -4.18 8.19 -30.59
CA VAL A 127 -2.92 8.39 -29.87
C VAL A 127 -2.29 7.08 -29.39
N GLU A 128 -0.96 7.01 -29.46
CA GLU A 128 -0.15 5.89 -28.97
C GLU A 128 1.26 6.34 -28.60
N LEU A 129 1.96 5.58 -27.74
CA LEU A 129 3.35 5.86 -27.35
C LEU A 129 4.32 5.81 -28.55
N ILE A 130 3.98 5.00 -29.56
CA ILE A 130 4.68 4.85 -30.85
C ILE A 130 3.72 5.29 -31.97
N GLU A 131 4.14 6.23 -32.79
CA GLU A 131 3.31 6.75 -33.89
C GLU A 131 3.07 5.74 -35.02
N SER A 132 1.86 5.82 -35.60
CA SER A 132 1.46 5.10 -36.82
C SER A 132 0.71 6.07 -37.75
N LEU A 133 1.49 6.99 -38.33
CA LEU A 133 0.95 8.02 -39.23
C LEU A 133 0.29 7.39 -40.47
N PRO A 134 -0.79 7.98 -41.01
CA PRO A 134 -1.43 9.22 -40.54
C PRO A 134 -2.51 9.01 -39.46
N LEU A 135 -2.82 7.76 -39.09
CA LEU A 135 -3.98 7.44 -38.24
C LEU A 135 -3.74 7.72 -36.76
N VAL A 136 -2.50 7.50 -36.30
CA VAL A 136 -2.16 7.56 -34.88
C VAL A 136 -0.95 8.46 -34.68
N SER A 137 -1.15 9.48 -33.86
CA SER A 137 -0.12 10.43 -33.44
C SER A 137 0.54 9.98 -32.14
N ARG A 138 1.76 10.45 -31.89
CA ARG A 138 2.49 10.11 -30.67
C ARG A 138 1.95 10.87 -29.47
N ALA A 139 1.49 10.15 -28.43
CA ALA A 139 1.12 10.75 -27.14
C ALA A 139 1.18 9.70 -26.02
N ASP A 140 1.43 10.18 -24.80
CA ASP A 140 1.40 9.34 -23.60
C ASP A 140 -0.05 9.21 -23.09
N PRO A 141 -0.62 8.00 -23.02
CA PRO A 141 -1.96 7.78 -22.47
C PRO A 141 -2.14 8.27 -21.02
N LEU A 142 -1.05 8.42 -20.26
CA LEU A 142 -1.05 8.86 -18.86
C LEU A 142 -0.87 10.38 -18.71
N ASN A 143 -0.71 11.10 -19.82
CA ASN A 143 -0.62 12.56 -19.88
C ASN A 143 -1.00 13.04 -21.29
N LEU A 144 -2.29 13.01 -21.59
CA LEU A 144 -2.82 13.30 -22.92
C LEU A 144 -2.65 14.79 -23.27
N PRO A 145 -2.10 15.13 -24.45
CA PRO A 145 -1.79 16.52 -24.82
C PRO A 145 -3.01 17.29 -25.34
N PHE A 146 -4.17 17.10 -24.71
CA PHE A 146 -5.43 17.73 -25.07
C PHE A 146 -5.99 18.51 -23.88
N PHE A 147 -6.75 19.58 -24.17
CA PHE A 147 -7.45 20.33 -23.14
C PHE A 147 -8.59 19.51 -22.55
N ASP A 148 -8.98 19.87 -21.33
CA ASP A 148 -10.11 19.25 -20.66
C ASP A 148 -11.40 19.46 -21.48
N GLY A 149 -12.21 18.42 -21.62
CA GLY A 149 -13.47 18.53 -22.36
C GLY A 149 -13.36 18.68 -23.87
N SER A 150 -12.21 18.35 -24.46
CA SER A 150 -11.96 18.47 -25.90
C SER A 150 -12.71 17.47 -26.78
N PHE A 151 -13.19 16.34 -26.23
CA PHE A 151 -13.81 15.25 -26.98
C PHE A 151 -15.21 14.89 -26.44
N ASP A 152 -16.06 14.37 -27.31
CA ASP A 152 -17.38 13.87 -26.91
C ASP A 152 -17.30 12.43 -26.39
N ILE A 153 -16.39 11.64 -26.97
CA ILE A 153 -16.21 10.23 -26.67
C ILE A 153 -14.71 9.91 -26.58
N ALA A 154 -14.31 9.15 -25.54
CA ALA A 154 -13.00 8.52 -25.48
C ALA A 154 -13.15 7.00 -25.53
N PHE A 155 -12.41 6.35 -26.42
CA PHE A 155 -12.40 4.91 -26.63
C PHE A 155 -11.01 4.34 -26.34
N SER A 156 -10.94 3.18 -25.66
CA SER A 156 -9.71 2.39 -25.57
C SER A 156 -10.03 0.90 -25.66
N GLY A 157 -9.40 0.24 -26.64
CA GLY A 157 -9.45 -1.22 -26.80
C GLY A 157 -8.44 -1.97 -25.93
N HIS A 158 -7.45 -1.26 -25.37
CA HIS A 158 -6.29 -1.84 -24.67
C HIS A 158 -6.22 -1.37 -23.20
N PHE A 159 -7.37 -1.01 -22.62
CA PHE A 159 -7.42 -0.53 -21.23
C PHE A 159 -6.92 -1.58 -20.23
N ALA A 160 -7.23 -2.86 -20.46
CA ALA A 160 -6.76 -3.97 -19.64
C ALA A 160 -5.22 -4.12 -19.61
N GLU A 161 -4.52 -3.58 -20.61
CA GLU A 161 -3.07 -3.61 -20.73
C GLU A 161 -2.38 -2.41 -20.04
N ALA A 162 -3.17 -1.47 -19.49
CA ALA A 162 -2.63 -0.26 -18.88
C ALA A 162 -1.86 -0.57 -17.58
N LEU A 163 -0.60 -0.14 -17.51
CA LEU A 163 0.24 -0.28 -16.32
C LEU A 163 -0.28 0.53 -15.11
N TYR A 164 -0.98 1.64 -15.38
CA TYR A 164 -1.59 2.52 -14.38
C TYR A 164 -3.05 2.84 -14.75
N PRO A 165 -4.00 1.89 -14.56
CA PRO A 165 -5.39 2.02 -15.03
C PRO A 165 -6.13 3.23 -14.47
N SER A 166 -5.84 3.63 -13.22
CA SER A 166 -6.47 4.79 -12.58
C SER A 166 -6.10 6.12 -13.25
N ARG A 167 -4.81 6.32 -13.55
CA ARG A 167 -4.32 7.52 -14.24
C ARG A 167 -4.72 7.53 -15.71
N TYR A 168 -4.75 6.35 -16.34
CA TYR A 168 -5.25 6.18 -17.70
C TYR A 168 -6.73 6.59 -17.79
N ALA A 169 -7.57 6.10 -16.88
CA ALA A 169 -8.98 6.46 -16.79
C ALA A 169 -9.17 7.95 -16.51
N GLU A 170 -8.40 8.52 -15.59
CA GLU A 170 -8.45 9.95 -15.25
C GLU A 170 -8.14 10.85 -16.46
N GLU A 171 -7.14 10.51 -17.26
CA GLU A 171 -6.80 11.25 -18.47
C GLU A 171 -7.87 11.11 -19.57
N MET A 172 -8.42 9.90 -19.75
CA MET A 172 -9.57 9.71 -20.63
C MET A 172 -10.77 10.58 -20.20
N GLU A 173 -11.11 10.58 -18.91
CA GLU A 173 -12.23 11.38 -18.40
C GLU A 173 -12.00 12.89 -18.48
N ARG A 174 -10.77 13.32 -18.21
CA ARG A 174 -10.37 14.73 -18.27
C ARG A 174 -10.59 15.28 -19.67
N THR A 175 -10.18 14.53 -20.69
CA THR A 175 -10.26 14.95 -22.09
C THR A 175 -11.67 14.88 -22.69
N VAL A 176 -12.57 14.10 -22.11
CA VAL A 176 -13.99 14.05 -22.52
C VAL A 176 -14.76 15.23 -21.95
N ARG A 177 -15.80 15.75 -22.63
CA ARG A 177 -16.67 16.84 -22.15
C ARG A 177 -17.66 16.37 -21.09
N LYS A 178 -18.24 17.29 -20.30
CA LYS A 178 -19.32 16.93 -19.38
C LYS A 178 -20.50 16.32 -20.15
N GLY A 179 -21.01 15.18 -19.70
CA GLY A 179 -22.04 14.41 -20.39
C GLY A 179 -21.55 13.61 -21.60
N GLY A 180 -20.24 13.63 -21.90
CA GLY A 180 -19.61 12.73 -22.86
C GLY A 180 -19.39 11.32 -22.29
N VAL A 181 -18.93 10.40 -23.14
CA VAL A 181 -18.89 8.96 -22.82
C VAL A 181 -17.46 8.40 -22.93
N CYS A 182 -17.01 7.68 -21.91
CA CYS A 182 -15.81 6.86 -21.98
C CYS A 182 -16.22 5.41 -22.26
N VAL A 183 -15.58 4.79 -23.25
CA VAL A 183 -15.80 3.41 -23.66
C VAL A 183 -14.47 2.67 -23.53
N VAL A 184 -14.46 1.61 -22.73
CA VAL A 184 -13.29 0.73 -22.58
C VAL A 184 -13.68 -0.69 -22.89
N VAL A 185 -12.81 -1.40 -23.60
CA VAL A 185 -12.93 -2.84 -23.83
C VAL A 185 -12.04 -3.56 -22.82
N VAL A 186 -12.60 -4.57 -22.19
CA VAL A 186 -11.94 -5.40 -21.17
C VAL A 186 -12.27 -6.86 -21.45
N ASP A 187 -11.46 -7.78 -20.91
CA ASP A 187 -11.76 -9.20 -21.00
C ASP A 187 -13.05 -9.55 -20.23
N ALA A 188 -13.64 -10.70 -20.57
CA ALA A 188 -14.89 -11.18 -19.97
C ALA A 188 -14.78 -11.18 -18.44
N CYS A 189 -15.64 -10.39 -17.79
CA CYS A 189 -15.51 -10.08 -16.38
C CYS A 189 -16.83 -10.27 -15.59
N GLY A 190 -16.70 -10.61 -14.31
CA GLY A 190 -17.83 -10.76 -13.40
C GLY A 190 -18.41 -9.41 -12.96
N ASN A 191 -19.63 -9.40 -12.42
CA ASN A 191 -20.30 -8.16 -11.96
C ASN A 191 -19.48 -7.37 -10.91
N GLU A 192 -18.62 -8.02 -10.12
CA GLU A 192 -17.76 -7.34 -9.14
C GLU A 192 -16.55 -6.67 -9.81
N GLU A 193 -15.90 -7.34 -10.76
CA GLU A 193 -14.79 -6.77 -11.55
C GLU A 193 -15.25 -5.56 -12.37
N VAL A 194 -16.48 -5.61 -12.91
CA VAL A 194 -17.15 -4.47 -13.55
C VAL A 194 -17.24 -3.27 -12.60
N LYS A 195 -17.61 -3.47 -11.34
CA LYS A 195 -17.69 -2.38 -10.35
C LYS A 195 -16.31 -1.81 -10.05
N GLU A 196 -15.27 -2.64 -10.02
CA GLU A 196 -13.89 -2.18 -9.82
C GLU A 196 -13.41 -1.32 -10.99
N ILE A 197 -13.69 -1.72 -12.23
CA ILE A 197 -13.35 -0.93 -13.42
C ILE A 197 -14.09 0.41 -13.41
N VAL A 198 -15.40 0.39 -13.09
CA VAL A 198 -16.20 1.61 -12.95
C VAL A 198 -15.66 2.54 -11.86
N ARG A 199 -15.11 2.01 -10.76
CA ARG A 199 -14.48 2.82 -9.70
C ARG A 199 -13.25 3.59 -10.17
N LEU A 200 -12.60 3.20 -11.26
CA LEU A 200 -11.45 3.92 -11.82
C LEU A 200 -11.85 5.21 -12.52
N PHE A 201 -13.08 5.30 -13.01
CA PHE A 201 -13.65 6.44 -13.71
C PHE A 201 -14.31 7.38 -12.68
N LYS A 202 -13.58 8.45 -12.33
CA LYS A 202 -13.86 9.41 -11.26
C LYS A 202 -14.98 10.39 -11.60
N ARG A 203 -15.43 10.55 -12.86
CA ARG A 203 -16.42 11.55 -13.28
C ARG A 203 -17.88 11.17 -13.04
N HIS A 204 -18.12 10.07 -12.34
CA HIS A 204 -19.31 9.91 -11.50
C HIS A 204 -19.32 10.84 -10.28
N ARG A 205 -18.21 11.50 -9.96
CA ARG A 205 -18.11 12.57 -8.96
C ARG A 205 -18.01 13.91 -9.68
N ASP A 206 -19.15 14.42 -10.14
CA ASP A 206 -19.29 15.88 -10.19
C ASP A 206 -19.03 16.39 -8.75
N ARG A 207 -18.30 17.49 -8.66
CA ARG A 207 -17.78 18.15 -7.45
C ARG A 207 -18.66 17.89 -6.20
N ASN A 208 -18.05 17.27 -5.19
CA ASN A 208 -18.63 16.75 -3.93
C ASN A 208 -19.09 15.28 -3.97
N MET A 209 -18.17 14.33 -4.12
CA MET A 209 -18.18 13.10 -3.29
C MET A 209 -16.90 12.28 -3.47
N GLY A 210 -15.72 12.91 -3.54
CA GLY A 210 -14.53 12.18 -3.11
C GLY A 210 -14.83 11.69 -1.70
N SER A 211 -14.64 10.41 -1.39
CA SER A 211 -14.50 10.01 0.01
C SER A 211 -13.19 10.60 0.51
N SER A 212 -13.13 11.93 0.59
CA SER A 212 -12.17 12.63 1.41
C SER A 212 -12.34 12.03 2.78
N LEU A 213 -11.25 11.57 3.37
CA LEU A 213 -11.27 11.07 4.72
C LEU A 213 -11.61 12.25 5.62
N GLU A 214 -12.89 12.43 5.91
CA GLU A 214 -13.40 13.48 6.77
C GLU A 214 -13.48 12.93 8.19
N ALA A 215 -12.95 13.67 9.16
CA ALA A 215 -13.29 13.40 10.54
C ALA A 215 -14.82 13.50 10.67
N LYS A 216 -15.44 12.59 11.44
CA LYS A 216 -16.87 12.61 11.79
C LYS A 216 -17.09 13.14 13.20
N SER A 217 -16.24 12.74 14.15
CA SER A 217 -16.32 13.15 15.55
C SER A 217 -14.90 13.36 16.09
N LEU A 218 -14.78 14.26 17.06
CA LEU A 218 -13.53 14.53 17.77
C LEU A 218 -13.86 14.66 19.26
N THR A 219 -13.56 13.68 20.11
CA THR A 219 -13.97 13.71 21.54
C THR A 219 -12.80 13.79 22.53
N LYS A 220 -13.08 14.30 23.72
CA LYS A 220 -12.11 14.82 24.69
C LYS A 220 -12.32 14.24 26.08
N ALA A 221 -11.83 13.04 26.41
CA ALA A 221 -11.98 12.51 27.77
C ALA A 221 -10.94 13.04 28.78
N VAL A 222 -11.20 12.92 30.08
CA VAL A 222 -10.27 13.35 31.14
C VAL A 222 -10.04 12.18 32.09
N VAL A 223 -8.78 11.78 32.29
CA VAL A 223 -8.44 10.81 33.35
C VAL A 223 -8.69 11.48 34.70
N PRO A 224 -9.44 10.82 35.61
CA PRO A 224 -9.59 11.31 36.97
C PRO A 224 -8.22 11.46 37.66
N SER A 225 -7.96 12.60 38.30
CA SER A 225 -6.72 12.83 39.06
C SER A 225 -6.52 11.84 40.21
N THR A 226 -7.62 11.24 40.68
CA THR A 226 -7.62 10.18 41.70
C THR A 226 -7.01 8.87 41.19
N LEU A 227 -6.97 8.65 39.87
CA LEU A 227 -6.44 7.43 39.27
C LEU A 227 -4.92 7.52 39.06
N ILE A 228 -4.42 8.67 38.60
CA ILE A 228 -3.00 8.91 38.35
C ILE A 228 -2.62 10.29 38.89
N GLU A 229 -2.16 10.34 40.14
CA GLU A 229 -1.74 11.60 40.78
C GLU A 229 -0.50 12.18 40.08
N ASN A 230 0.50 11.33 39.83
CA ASN A 230 1.79 11.72 39.27
C ASN A 230 2.22 10.80 38.13
N PRO A 231 1.77 11.05 36.88
CA PRO A 231 2.29 10.31 35.75
C PRO A 231 3.76 10.58 35.52
N SER A 232 4.44 9.53 35.08
CA SER A 232 5.85 9.54 34.74
C SER A 232 6.07 10.18 33.36
N PRO A 233 7.20 10.89 33.13
CA PRO A 233 7.51 11.46 31.83
C PRO A 233 7.69 10.37 30.77
N GLY A 234 7.13 10.59 29.59
CA GLY A 234 7.34 9.72 28.43
C GLY A 234 8.64 10.05 27.68
N ASN A 235 9.10 9.11 26.86
CA ASN A 235 10.11 9.42 25.84
C ASN A 235 9.47 10.19 24.67
N LEU A 236 10.27 10.82 23.81
CA LEU A 236 9.80 11.61 22.67
C LEU A 236 8.88 10.78 21.74
N GLN A 237 9.28 9.54 21.44
CA GLN A 237 8.51 8.53 20.71
C GLN A 237 7.74 7.58 21.65
N SER A 238 6.87 8.14 22.48
CA SER A 238 6.13 7.37 23.47
C SER A 238 5.14 6.39 22.85
N THR A 239 5.22 5.12 23.25
CA THR A 239 4.31 4.03 22.85
C THR A 239 3.54 3.46 24.06
N ARG A 240 3.30 4.29 25.09
CA ARG A 240 2.66 3.90 26.36
C ARG A 240 1.13 3.87 26.34
N LEU A 241 0.56 3.84 25.14
CA LEU A 241 -0.88 3.96 24.89
C LEU A 241 -1.33 2.85 23.94
N ALA A 242 -2.30 2.07 24.37
CA ALA A 242 -2.99 1.12 23.52
C ALA A 242 -4.51 1.27 23.67
N LEU A 243 -5.24 0.91 22.63
CA LEU A 243 -6.68 1.07 22.54
C LEU A 243 -7.33 -0.21 22.05
N HIS A 244 -8.54 -0.49 22.56
CA HIS A 244 -9.48 -1.41 21.95
C HIS A 244 -10.86 -0.74 21.84
N VAL A 245 -11.59 -0.96 20.75
CA VAL A 245 -12.96 -0.46 20.58
C VAL A 245 -13.91 -1.65 20.55
N ASN A 246 -14.99 -1.54 21.31
CA ASN A 246 -15.97 -2.62 21.39
C ASN A 246 -16.66 -2.84 20.03
N LYS A 247 -17.14 -4.06 19.78
CA LYS A 247 -17.80 -4.46 18.52
C LYS A 247 -19.01 -3.60 18.18
N ASP A 248 -19.69 -3.09 19.21
CA ASP A 248 -20.88 -2.23 19.06
C ASP A 248 -20.53 -0.79 18.66
N GLY A 249 -19.25 -0.42 18.62
CA GLY A 249 -18.77 0.93 18.29
C GLY A 249 -19.12 2.03 19.30
N SER A 250 -19.87 1.68 20.36
CA SER A 250 -20.43 2.62 21.34
C SER A 250 -19.48 3.01 22.46
N SER A 251 -18.44 2.21 22.72
CA SER A 251 -17.46 2.50 23.76
C SER A 251 -16.09 1.89 23.43
N CYS A 252 -15.07 2.45 24.06
CA CYS A 252 -13.69 2.04 23.88
C CYS A 252 -12.97 1.87 25.21
N TRP A 253 -12.00 0.96 25.20
CA TRP A 253 -11.09 0.66 26.29
C TRP A 253 -9.70 1.21 25.98
N VAL A 254 -9.22 2.11 26.82
CA VAL A 254 -7.88 2.69 26.69
C VAL A 254 -6.98 2.14 27.78
N TYR A 255 -5.78 1.73 27.40
CA TYR A 255 -4.75 1.24 28.30
C TYR A 255 -3.58 2.22 28.29
N VAL A 256 -3.27 2.75 29.46
CA VAL A 256 -2.28 3.81 29.65
C VAL A 256 -1.22 3.33 30.62
N ALA A 257 0.03 3.34 30.19
CA ALA A 257 1.16 3.07 31.07
C ALA A 257 1.69 4.35 31.68
N SER A 258 1.88 4.32 33.01
CA SER A 258 2.55 5.38 33.74
C SER A 258 3.26 4.82 34.97
N GLY A 259 4.53 5.17 35.13
CA GLY A 259 5.43 4.52 36.08
C GLY A 259 5.47 3.02 35.77
N CYS A 260 5.27 2.20 36.80
CA CYS A 260 5.28 0.75 36.68
C CYS A 260 3.87 0.14 36.49
N ASN A 261 2.85 0.99 36.29
CA ASN A 261 1.44 0.59 36.31
C ASN A 261 0.76 0.82 34.96
N ILE A 262 -0.22 -0.03 34.66
CA ILE A 262 -1.13 0.12 33.51
C ILE A 262 -2.53 0.41 34.05
N TYR A 263 -3.14 1.46 33.53
CA TYR A 263 -4.49 1.90 33.86
C TYR A 263 -5.41 1.63 32.68
N LYS A 264 -6.59 1.07 32.95
CA LYS A 264 -7.64 0.79 31.99
C LYS A 264 -8.78 1.80 32.17
N LEU A 265 -9.23 2.41 31.08
CA LEU A 265 -10.27 3.44 31.05
C LEU A 265 -11.36 3.05 30.07
N GLN A 266 -12.62 3.14 30.47
CA GLN A 266 -13.78 3.02 29.59
C GLN A 266 -14.29 4.39 29.22
N ILE A 267 -14.45 4.65 27.93
CA ILE A 267 -14.98 5.91 27.42
C ILE A 267 -16.10 5.63 26.44
N LEU A 268 -17.16 6.43 26.51
CA LEU A 268 -18.28 6.37 25.57
C LEU A 268 -17.90 7.07 24.27
N LEU A 269 -18.30 6.46 23.16
CA LEU A 269 -18.17 7.02 21.82
C LEU A 269 -19.56 7.53 21.41
N GLU A 270 -19.79 8.83 21.59
CA GLU A 270 -21.01 9.49 21.13
C GLU A 270 -20.80 10.17 19.77
N ASP A 271 -21.84 10.17 18.93
CA ASP A 271 -21.84 10.92 17.68
C ASP A 271 -21.96 12.43 17.97
N SER A 272 -20.81 13.07 18.11
CA SER A 272 -20.66 14.52 18.34
C SER A 272 -20.57 15.32 17.03
N TRP A 273 -21.03 16.57 17.03
CA TRP A 273 -20.85 17.47 15.88
C TRP A 273 -19.43 18.03 15.86
N LEU A 274 -18.80 18.10 14.68
CA LEU A 274 -17.46 18.66 14.56
C LEU A 274 -17.48 20.18 14.51
N SER A 275 -16.77 20.79 15.46
CA SER A 275 -16.47 22.21 15.43
C SER A 275 -15.08 22.46 14.82
N LYS A 276 -15.00 23.42 13.90
CA LYS A 276 -13.75 23.87 13.28
C LYS A 276 -13.35 25.21 13.88
N GLY A 277 -12.13 25.29 14.38
CA GLY A 277 -11.47 26.51 14.83
C GLY A 277 -10.84 27.30 13.67
N LYS A 278 -9.95 28.22 14.03
CA LYS A 278 -9.17 28.99 13.05
C LYS A 278 -8.34 28.05 12.18
N GLU A 279 -8.16 28.40 10.91
CA GLU A 279 -7.37 27.63 9.92
C GLU A 279 -7.89 26.20 9.67
N GLY A 280 -9.15 25.89 10.01
CA GLY A 280 -9.74 24.57 9.79
C GLY A 280 -9.33 23.51 10.82
N LEU A 281 -8.67 23.91 11.91
CA LEU A 281 -8.27 23.04 13.00
C LEU A 281 -9.49 22.44 13.72
N LEU A 282 -9.57 21.12 13.87
CA LEU A 282 -10.71 20.49 14.55
C LEU A 282 -10.63 20.73 16.07
N ILE A 283 -11.77 21.08 16.67
CA ILE A 283 -11.90 21.29 18.12
C ILE A 283 -12.65 20.09 18.72
N PRO A 284 -12.08 19.44 19.75
CA PRO A 284 -12.68 18.27 20.37
C PRO A 284 -13.81 18.61 21.38
N GLU A 285 -14.88 17.82 21.40
CA GLU A 285 -15.97 17.90 22.40
C GLU A 285 -15.65 17.10 23.67
N GLN A 286 -16.05 17.55 24.85
CA GLN A 286 -15.68 16.90 26.10
C GLN A 286 -16.49 15.61 26.37
N ALA A 287 -15.80 14.52 26.67
CA ALA A 287 -16.38 13.22 27.00
C ALA A 287 -16.04 12.80 28.44
N GLU A 288 -16.92 12.05 29.08
CA GLU A 288 -16.67 11.52 30.43
C GLU A 288 -16.11 10.09 30.39
N VAL A 289 -15.27 9.77 31.38
CA VAL A 289 -14.77 8.41 31.59
C VAL A 289 -15.81 7.67 32.43
N ILE A 290 -16.36 6.57 31.89
CA ILE A 290 -17.42 5.79 32.55
C ILE A 290 -16.84 4.95 33.70
N ASP A 291 -15.72 4.30 33.42
CA ASP A 291 -15.06 3.39 34.36
C ASP A 291 -13.55 3.51 34.25
N CYS A 292 -12.85 3.35 35.36
CA CYS A 292 -11.41 3.37 35.39
C CYS A 292 -10.86 2.42 36.45
N MET A 293 -9.88 1.59 36.06
CA MET A 293 -9.31 0.58 36.95
C MET A 293 -7.81 0.37 36.71
N LEU A 294 -7.10 -0.05 37.75
CA LEU A 294 -5.72 -0.51 37.66
C LEU A 294 -5.67 -1.95 37.13
N VAL A 295 -4.84 -2.22 36.12
CA VAL A 295 -4.59 -3.57 35.60
C VAL A 295 -3.54 -4.26 36.49
N LYS A 296 -3.94 -5.33 37.18
CA LYS A 296 -3.08 -5.99 38.21
C LYS A 296 -2.14 -7.08 37.67
N ARG A 297 -2.20 -7.43 36.38
CA ARG A 297 -1.45 -8.56 35.79
C ARG A 297 -0.10 -8.23 35.17
N CYS A 298 0.24 -6.95 35.03
CA CYS A 298 1.53 -6.52 34.47
C CYS A 298 2.40 -5.86 35.56
N PRO A 299 2.87 -6.60 36.59
CA PRO A 299 3.66 -6.04 37.68
C PRO A 299 5.09 -5.75 37.23
N HIS A 300 5.28 -4.62 36.56
CA HIS A 300 6.63 -4.15 36.23
C HIS A 300 7.32 -3.61 37.48
N ARG A 301 8.63 -3.78 37.56
CA ARG A 301 9.46 -3.20 38.63
C ARG A 301 10.01 -1.82 38.24
N SER A 302 10.05 -1.56 36.94
CA SER A 302 10.60 -0.35 36.35
C SER A 302 9.54 0.35 35.52
N GLU A 303 9.86 1.56 35.08
CA GLU A 303 8.96 2.36 34.27
C GLU A 303 8.63 1.67 32.94
N ILE A 304 7.34 1.53 32.64
CA ILE A 304 6.83 0.95 31.40
C ILE A 304 7.05 1.93 30.25
N GLN A 305 7.70 1.49 29.17
CA GLN A 305 8.02 2.32 28.01
C GLN A 305 7.10 2.07 26.82
N SER A 306 6.55 0.87 26.68
CA SER A 306 5.65 0.53 25.58
C SER A 306 4.52 -0.42 26.02
N VAL A 307 3.33 -0.18 25.51
CA VAL A 307 2.12 -0.99 25.68
C VAL A 307 1.49 -1.21 24.33
N VAL A 308 1.19 -2.47 23.99
CA VAL A 308 0.60 -2.84 22.71
C VAL A 308 -0.55 -3.80 22.94
N LEU A 309 -1.63 -3.60 22.18
CA LEU A 309 -2.74 -4.55 22.11
C LEU A 309 -2.75 -5.22 20.75
N ALA A 310 -2.96 -6.53 20.75
CA ALA A 310 -3.22 -7.31 19.55
C ALA A 310 -4.55 -8.07 19.70
N GLU A 311 -5.36 -8.09 18.64
CA GLU A 311 -6.63 -8.82 18.61
C GLU A 311 -6.44 -10.21 17.98
N ILE A 312 -6.99 -11.24 18.61
CA ILE A 312 -6.96 -12.61 18.08
C ILE A 312 -8.28 -12.86 17.34
N GLU A 313 -8.28 -12.66 16.02
CA GLU A 313 -9.45 -12.73 15.12
C GLU A 313 -10.32 -13.99 15.31
N SER A 314 -9.75 -15.12 15.72
CA SER A 314 -10.45 -16.41 15.80
C SER A 314 -11.11 -16.72 17.16
N THR A 315 -10.84 -15.94 18.22
CA THR A 315 -11.22 -16.35 19.59
C THR A 315 -11.92 -15.27 20.43
N GLY A 316 -11.96 -14.02 19.97
CA GLY A 316 -12.57 -12.92 20.74
C GLY A 316 -11.80 -12.59 22.02
N TYR A 317 -10.49 -12.82 22.04
CA TYR A 317 -9.61 -12.40 23.11
C TYR A 317 -8.61 -11.37 22.59
N LEU A 318 -8.18 -10.49 23.48
CA LEU A 318 -7.16 -9.49 23.24
C LEU A 318 -5.88 -9.88 23.98
N VAL A 319 -4.74 -9.51 23.43
CA VAL A 319 -3.43 -9.72 24.05
C VAL A 319 -2.84 -8.37 24.37
N LEU A 320 -2.65 -8.11 25.66
CA LEU A 320 -2.00 -6.92 26.17
C LEU A 320 -0.53 -7.23 26.45
N GLY A 321 0.36 -6.65 25.66
CA GLY A 321 1.78 -6.69 25.88
C GLY A 321 2.28 -5.39 26.50
N SER A 322 3.26 -5.51 27.40
CA SER A 322 3.89 -4.37 28.07
C SER A 322 5.36 -4.63 28.29
N VAL A 323 6.18 -3.60 28.15
CA VAL A 323 7.63 -3.68 28.35
C VAL A 323 8.17 -2.50 29.16
N ASP A 324 9.06 -2.80 30.10
CA ASP A 324 9.73 -1.79 30.93
C ASP A 324 11.02 -1.22 30.29
N ALA A 325 11.59 -0.21 30.95
CA ALA A 325 12.81 0.48 30.52
C ALA A 325 14.05 -0.42 30.40
N TYR A 326 14.04 -1.62 30.99
CA TYR A 326 15.11 -2.61 30.90
C TYR A 326 14.82 -3.72 29.90
N GLY A 327 13.59 -3.78 29.37
CA GLY A 327 13.13 -4.76 28.39
C GLY A 327 12.45 -5.99 28.99
N HIS A 328 11.98 -5.92 30.25
CA HIS A 328 11.14 -6.96 30.83
C HIS A 328 9.79 -6.98 30.11
N LEU A 329 9.50 -8.07 29.38
CA LEU A 329 8.25 -8.25 28.66
C LEU A 329 7.23 -8.98 29.54
N ILE A 330 6.02 -8.44 29.64
CA ILE A 330 4.87 -9.12 30.24
C ILE A 330 3.71 -9.08 29.25
N VAL A 331 3.14 -10.26 28.96
CA VAL A 331 2.03 -10.42 28.04
C VAL A 331 0.87 -11.10 28.77
N SER A 332 -0.29 -10.44 28.78
CA SER A 332 -1.52 -10.91 29.43
C SER A 332 -2.67 -11.02 28.44
N LYS A 333 -3.44 -12.10 28.53
CA LYS A 333 -4.67 -12.31 27.76
C LYS A 333 -5.88 -11.68 28.44
N LEU A 334 -6.70 -10.97 27.67
CA LEU A 334 -7.93 -10.29 28.08
C LEU A 334 -9.11 -10.85 27.27
N ASP A 335 -10.32 -10.87 27.82
CA ASP A 335 -11.52 -11.18 27.03
C ASP A 335 -11.97 -10.01 26.14
N ALA A 336 -12.95 -10.24 25.26
CA ALA A 336 -13.59 -9.21 24.44
C ALA A 336 -14.26 -8.08 25.25
N SER A 337 -14.61 -8.32 26.52
CA SER A 337 -15.09 -7.27 27.44
C SER A 337 -13.94 -6.51 28.13
N GLY A 338 -12.69 -6.84 27.78
CA GLY A 338 -11.48 -6.35 28.40
C GLY A 338 -11.31 -6.81 29.86
N LYS A 339 -12.10 -7.75 30.35
CA LYS A 339 -11.93 -8.35 31.67
C LYS A 339 -10.82 -9.39 31.62
N ASP A 340 -10.08 -9.44 32.71
CA ASP A 340 -8.94 -10.32 32.88
C ASP A 340 -9.40 -11.79 32.84
N VAL A 341 -8.84 -12.58 31.93
CA VAL A 341 -9.09 -14.03 31.85
C VAL A 341 -7.92 -14.76 32.47
N ASP A 342 -8.22 -15.68 33.39
CA ASP A 342 -7.22 -16.22 34.32
C ASP A 342 -6.20 -17.20 33.74
N ARG A 343 -6.00 -17.21 32.42
CA ARG A 343 -5.49 -18.42 31.76
C ARG A 343 -4.21 -18.31 30.95
N ILE A 344 -3.70 -17.13 30.59
CA ILE A 344 -2.43 -17.02 29.83
C ILE A 344 -1.75 -15.66 30.11
N THR A 345 -0.90 -15.59 31.13
CA THR A 345 0.08 -14.50 31.29
C THR A 345 1.47 -15.12 31.27
N TYR A 346 2.33 -14.70 30.34
CA TYR A 346 3.74 -15.05 30.35
C TYR A 346 4.59 -13.80 30.55
N SER A 347 5.78 -14.01 31.12
CA SER A 347 6.70 -12.95 31.48
C SER A 347 8.10 -13.38 31.11
N VAL A 348 8.83 -12.54 30.38
CA VAL A 348 10.16 -12.85 29.89
C VAL A 348 11.12 -11.74 30.29
N LEU A 349 12.16 -12.11 31.04
CA LEU A 349 13.25 -11.19 31.32
C LEU A 349 14.15 -11.06 30.08
N PRO A 350 14.75 -9.88 29.87
CA PRO A 350 15.78 -9.72 28.84
C PRO A 350 16.93 -10.72 29.07
N GLN A 351 17.60 -11.15 28.00
CA GLN A 351 18.63 -12.21 28.04
C GLN A 351 19.81 -11.88 28.97
N ASP A 352 20.13 -10.60 29.11
CA ASP A 352 21.17 -10.10 30.02
C ASP A 352 20.62 -9.77 31.42
N SER A 353 19.41 -10.23 31.76
CA SER A 353 18.74 -9.96 33.03
C SER A 353 18.55 -8.47 33.34
N GLY A 354 18.59 -7.60 32.33
CA GLY A 354 18.37 -6.16 32.48
C GLY A 354 19.61 -5.44 33.00
N VAL A 355 20.79 -6.04 32.84
CA VAL A 355 22.07 -5.40 33.17
C VAL A 355 22.28 -4.19 32.26
N GLY A 356 22.43 -3.02 32.86
CA GLY A 356 22.70 -1.77 32.14
C GLY A 356 21.86 -0.61 32.67
N GLU A 357 21.75 0.43 31.84
CA GLU A 357 20.90 1.60 32.11
C GLU A 357 19.54 1.42 31.44
N GLY A 358 18.47 1.81 32.15
CA GLY A 358 17.13 1.82 31.58
C GLY A 358 17.02 2.85 30.46
N SER A 359 16.37 2.50 29.37
CA SER A 359 16.22 3.37 28.20
C SER A 359 14.84 3.19 27.56
N TRP A 360 14.63 3.78 26.38
CA TRP A 360 13.44 3.47 25.60
C TRP A 360 13.43 1.97 25.23
N SER A 361 12.31 1.32 25.53
CA SER A 361 12.02 -0.04 25.08
C SER A 361 10.75 -0.03 24.24
N GLY A 362 10.81 -0.61 23.05
CA GLY A 362 9.67 -0.74 22.15
C GLY A 362 9.16 -2.18 22.09
N LEU A 363 7.86 -2.35 21.91
CA LEU A 363 7.22 -3.65 21.72
C LEU A 363 6.43 -3.66 20.41
N CYS A 364 6.45 -4.78 19.69
CA CYS A 364 5.57 -5.03 18.55
C CYS A 364 5.22 -6.52 18.45
N PHE A 365 3.95 -6.83 18.20
CA PHE A 365 3.49 -8.20 17.91
C PHE A 365 3.50 -8.47 16.41
N SER A 366 3.74 -9.73 16.03
CA SER A 366 3.58 -10.15 14.64
C SER A 366 2.10 -10.13 14.26
N PRO A 367 1.73 -9.58 13.08
CA PRO A 367 0.35 -9.51 12.61
C PRO A 367 -0.22 -10.89 12.25
N ILE A 368 0.63 -11.87 11.92
CA ILE A 368 0.21 -13.23 11.52
C ILE A 368 0.25 -14.19 12.71
N GLN A 369 1.24 -14.02 13.59
CA GLN A 369 1.46 -14.90 14.74
C GLN A 369 1.45 -14.08 16.02
N TRP A 370 0.30 -13.98 16.68
CA TRP A 370 0.12 -13.22 17.92
C TRP A 370 1.01 -13.69 19.08
N SER A 371 1.50 -14.93 19.04
CA SER A 371 2.42 -15.45 20.04
C SER A 371 3.83 -14.88 19.91
N MET A 372 4.18 -14.33 18.73
CA MET A 372 5.49 -13.77 18.45
C MET A 372 5.54 -12.26 18.77
N ALA A 373 6.51 -11.87 19.58
CA ALA A 373 6.75 -10.49 19.99
C ALA A 373 8.20 -10.08 19.76
N ALA A 374 8.42 -8.85 19.31
CA ALA A 374 9.73 -8.23 19.19
C ALA A 374 9.87 -7.11 20.22
N VAL A 375 10.96 -7.12 20.98
CA VAL A 375 11.29 -6.14 22.01
C VAL A 375 12.58 -5.43 21.64
N ALA A 376 12.49 -4.14 21.33
CA ALA A 376 13.67 -3.31 21.10
C ALA A 376 14.14 -2.67 22.41
N ARG A 377 15.45 -2.63 22.62
CA ARG A 377 16.10 -1.93 23.73
C ARG A 377 17.09 -0.93 23.17
N SER A 378 16.81 0.36 23.38
CA SER A 378 17.53 1.45 22.71
C SER A 378 19.02 1.43 23.06
N PHE A 379 19.39 1.62 24.33
CA PHE A 379 20.81 1.70 24.74
C PHE A 379 21.58 0.40 24.55
N CYS A 380 20.91 -0.75 24.62
CA CYS A 380 21.51 -2.06 24.37
C CYS A 380 21.76 -2.35 22.88
N LYS A 381 21.22 -1.50 21.98
CA LYS A 381 21.29 -1.68 20.52
C LYS A 381 20.87 -3.09 20.10
N SER A 382 19.78 -3.57 20.68
CA SER A 382 19.32 -4.94 20.49
C SER A 382 17.82 -4.99 20.32
N VAL A 383 17.37 -5.88 19.45
CA VAL A 383 15.97 -6.29 19.35
C VAL A 383 15.87 -7.79 19.59
N ASP A 384 15.21 -8.18 20.67
CA ASP A 384 15.01 -9.56 21.06
C ASP A 384 13.64 -10.04 20.56
N VAL A 385 13.60 -11.17 19.86
CA VAL A 385 12.38 -11.76 19.32
C VAL A 385 12.04 -13.00 20.11
N TYR A 386 10.78 -13.07 20.54
CA TYR A 386 10.23 -14.13 21.38
C TYR A 386 9.03 -14.77 20.69
N ASP A 387 8.83 -16.06 20.93
CA ASP A 387 7.58 -16.76 20.69
C ASP A 387 7.08 -17.28 22.04
N GLN A 388 6.05 -16.63 22.57
CA GLN A 388 5.61 -16.78 23.96
C GLN A 388 6.78 -16.50 24.93
N ASP A 389 7.07 -17.45 25.82
CA ASP A 389 8.17 -17.38 26.78
C ASP A 389 9.53 -17.81 26.20
N ILE A 390 9.56 -18.27 24.94
CA ILE A 390 10.77 -18.79 24.31
C ILE A 390 11.45 -17.68 23.52
N HIS A 391 12.71 -17.41 23.86
CA HIS A 391 13.56 -16.52 23.07
C HIS A 391 14.02 -17.19 21.78
N LEU A 392 13.70 -16.58 20.64
CA LEU A 392 14.08 -17.09 19.32
C LEU A 392 15.43 -16.54 18.87
N ARG A 393 15.61 -15.21 18.93
CA ARG A 393 16.79 -14.55 18.37
C ARG A 393 16.99 -13.14 18.93
N THR A 394 18.24 -12.73 19.08
CA THR A 394 18.65 -11.33 19.27
C THR A 394 19.18 -10.74 17.95
N LEU A 395 18.59 -9.64 17.50
CA LEU A 395 19.08 -8.79 16.41
C LEU A 395 19.92 -7.66 17.00
N ARG A 396 21.14 -7.45 16.50
CA ARG A 396 22.04 -6.38 16.98
C ARG A 396 22.03 -5.21 16.00
N THR A 397 21.45 -4.10 16.42
CA THR A 397 21.41 -2.86 15.63
C THR A 397 22.76 -2.14 15.69
N LEU A 398 23.09 -1.35 14.68
CA LEU A 398 24.33 -0.55 14.64
C LEU A 398 24.20 0.70 15.54
N TRP A 399 23.01 1.31 15.51
CA TRP A 399 22.63 2.49 16.25
C TRP A 399 21.52 2.17 17.26
N TYR A 400 21.14 3.17 18.04
CA TYR A 400 20.09 3.07 19.04
C TYR A 400 18.71 2.97 18.34
N PRO A 401 17.97 1.85 18.47
CA PRO A 401 16.65 1.74 17.89
C PRO A 401 15.69 2.71 18.57
N SER A 402 14.79 3.27 17.76
CA SER A 402 13.80 4.28 18.18
C SER A 402 12.37 3.83 17.89
N SER A 403 12.15 2.95 16.92
CA SER A 403 10.83 2.40 16.59
C SER A 403 11.00 1.07 15.85
N LEU A 404 10.00 0.20 15.95
CA LEU A 404 9.96 -1.09 15.25
C LEU A 404 8.53 -1.42 14.83
N ASN A 405 8.40 -2.09 13.68
CA ASN A 405 7.13 -2.57 13.17
C ASN A 405 7.31 -3.80 12.28
N PHE A 406 6.45 -4.81 12.43
CA PHE A 406 6.41 -5.93 11.49
C PHE A 406 5.80 -5.48 10.16
N ILE A 407 6.42 -5.89 9.05
CA ILE A 407 5.94 -5.53 7.71
C ILE A 407 4.79 -6.45 7.33
N GLN A 408 3.61 -5.86 7.06
CA GLN A 408 2.47 -6.59 6.51
C GLN A 408 2.63 -6.69 4.99
N ASN A 409 2.82 -7.89 4.44
CA ASN A 409 2.88 -8.11 2.99
C ASN A 409 1.81 -9.11 2.59
N LEU A 410 0.70 -8.63 2.01
CA LEU A 410 -0.43 -9.46 1.56
C LEU A 410 -0.14 -10.25 0.27
N GLY A 411 1.05 -10.09 -0.32
CA GLY A 411 1.45 -10.80 -1.54
C GLY A 411 2.15 -12.13 -1.24
N GLN A 412 1.51 -13.23 -1.65
CA GLN A 412 2.00 -14.63 -1.62
C GLN A 412 2.32 -15.19 -0.23
N GLY A 413 1.35 -15.89 0.37
CA GLY A 413 1.43 -17.13 1.19
C GLY A 413 2.64 -17.46 2.09
N SER A 414 3.53 -16.50 2.34
CA SER A 414 4.78 -16.66 3.06
C SER A 414 4.64 -15.89 4.36
N GLU A 415 4.74 -16.62 5.47
CA GLU A 415 4.80 -16.08 6.82
C GLU A 415 5.75 -14.86 6.84
N THR A 416 5.19 -13.66 7.01
CA THR A 416 5.96 -12.42 6.96
C THR A 416 6.75 -12.26 8.25
N SER A 417 7.96 -12.82 8.26
CA SER A 417 8.91 -12.71 9.37
C SER A 417 9.88 -11.53 9.18
N THR A 418 9.42 -10.43 8.57
CA THR A 418 10.26 -9.27 8.28
C THR A 418 9.92 -8.11 9.21
N LEU A 419 10.94 -7.53 9.84
CA LEU A 419 10.86 -6.46 10.80
C LEU A 419 11.54 -5.20 10.25
N ALA A 420 10.84 -4.08 10.29
CA ALA A 420 11.38 -2.76 10.00
C ALA A 420 11.74 -2.06 11.31
N ILE A 421 12.97 -1.58 11.44
CA ILE A 421 13.49 -0.92 12.64
C ILE A 421 14.13 0.40 12.24
N THR A 422 13.73 1.50 12.88
CA THR A 422 14.44 2.78 12.79
C THR A 422 15.54 2.80 13.84
N GLU A 423 16.76 3.13 13.42
CA GLU A 423 17.93 3.24 14.29
C GLU A 423 18.80 4.43 13.86
N GLY A 424 18.91 5.44 14.73
CA GLY A 424 19.52 6.72 14.34
C GLY A 424 18.86 7.32 13.09
N CYS A 425 19.64 7.69 12.08
CA CYS A 425 19.16 8.20 10.79
C CYS A 425 18.89 7.10 9.73
N GLN A 426 18.79 5.84 10.13
CA GLN A 426 18.66 4.70 9.23
C GLN A 426 17.36 3.93 9.46
N LEU A 427 16.74 3.48 8.37
CA LEU A 427 15.75 2.41 8.36
C LEU A 427 16.47 1.10 8.05
N SER A 428 16.43 0.16 8.99
CA SER A 428 17.00 -1.18 8.83
C SER A 428 15.88 -2.21 8.69
N ILE A 429 16.10 -3.18 7.80
CA ILE A 429 15.14 -4.23 7.48
C ILE A 429 15.76 -5.57 7.83
N TRP A 430 15.03 -6.36 8.60
CA TRP A 430 15.50 -7.63 9.14
C TRP A 430 14.55 -8.75 8.76
N ASP A 431 15.05 -9.85 8.21
CA ASP A 431 14.27 -11.07 7.98
C ASP A 431 14.72 -12.12 9.00
N LEU A 432 13.77 -12.59 9.82
CA LEU A 432 14.05 -13.56 10.88
C LEU A 432 14.46 -14.93 10.33
N ARG A 433 14.13 -15.25 9.08
CA ARG A 433 14.50 -16.50 8.42
C ARG A 433 15.93 -16.48 7.90
N MET A 434 16.46 -15.28 7.61
CA MET A 434 17.82 -15.12 7.10
C MET A 434 18.84 -15.31 8.22
N LYS A 435 19.88 -16.12 7.96
CA LYS A 435 21.00 -16.32 8.91
C LYS A 435 22.22 -15.44 8.60
N GLU A 436 22.35 -15.00 7.36
CA GLU A 436 23.43 -14.11 6.92
C GLU A 436 23.25 -12.70 7.51
N ASN A 437 24.35 -11.99 7.76
CA ASN A 437 24.39 -10.65 8.35
C ASN A 437 23.55 -10.49 9.64
N GLY A 438 23.40 -11.58 10.42
CA GLY A 438 22.57 -11.58 11.62
C GLY A 438 21.07 -11.40 11.34
N GLY A 439 20.63 -11.55 10.09
CA GLY A 439 19.24 -11.33 9.63
C GLY A 439 18.99 -9.96 8.99
N CYS A 440 19.98 -9.06 8.94
CA CYS A 440 19.81 -7.73 8.32
C CYS A 440 19.85 -7.85 6.79
N VAL A 441 18.75 -7.52 6.13
CA VAL A 441 18.60 -7.58 4.67
C VAL A 441 19.04 -6.29 4.01
N HIS A 442 18.56 -5.16 4.54
CA HIS A 442 18.77 -3.87 3.90
C HIS A 442 18.85 -2.73 4.92
N ARG A 443 19.55 -1.66 4.54
CA ARG A 443 19.70 -0.44 5.33
C ARG A 443 19.55 0.76 4.40
N ILE A 444 18.60 1.62 4.72
CA ILE A 444 18.29 2.84 3.98
C ILE A 444 18.64 4.02 4.88
N CYS A 445 19.59 4.84 4.45
CA CYS A 445 19.96 6.05 5.16
C CYS A 445 19.03 7.20 4.77
N GLY A 446 18.51 7.90 5.77
CA GLY A 446 17.86 9.19 5.62
C GLY A 446 18.86 10.34 5.54
N SER A 447 18.38 11.53 5.91
CA SER A 447 19.24 12.71 6.08
C SER A 447 20.27 12.46 7.19
N ILE A 448 21.53 12.78 6.92
CA ILE A 448 22.62 12.55 7.87
C ILE A 448 22.43 13.44 9.10
N GLY A 449 22.41 12.82 10.28
CA GLY A 449 22.24 13.51 11.56
C GLY A 449 20.79 13.60 12.05
N ASP A 450 19.81 13.44 11.16
CA ASP A 450 18.39 13.49 11.52
C ASP A 450 17.91 12.09 11.95
N ILE A 451 17.55 11.96 13.22
CA ILE A 451 17.09 10.69 13.79
C ILE A 451 15.67 10.40 13.30
N PHE A 452 15.41 9.16 12.88
CA PHE A 452 14.06 8.65 12.66
C PHE A 452 13.46 8.24 13.99
N TYR A 453 12.22 8.67 14.27
CA TYR A 453 11.53 8.36 15.52
C TYR A 453 10.36 7.39 15.33
N ALA A 454 9.84 7.26 14.11
CA ALA A 454 8.68 6.43 13.83
C ALA A 454 8.82 5.64 12.52
N VAL A 455 8.37 4.39 12.56
CA VAL A 455 8.12 3.55 11.38
C VAL A 455 6.75 2.91 11.45
N CYS A 456 6.08 2.83 10.31
CA CYS A 456 4.79 2.15 10.19
C CYS A 456 4.70 1.39 8.86
N SER A 457 4.03 0.24 8.87
CA SER A 457 3.67 -0.50 7.66
C SER A 457 2.19 -0.29 7.30
N SER A 458 1.89 -0.27 6.00
CA SER A 458 0.52 -0.24 5.48
C SER A 458 0.04 -1.65 5.16
N SER A 459 -1.28 -1.82 5.06
CA SER A 459 -1.89 -3.07 4.57
C SER A 459 -1.46 -3.41 3.14
N THR A 460 -1.12 -2.41 2.32
CA THR A 460 -0.63 -2.60 0.95
C THR A 460 0.86 -2.94 0.87
N GLY A 461 1.57 -2.95 2.01
CA GLY A 461 2.99 -3.31 2.12
C GLY A 461 3.95 -2.12 2.10
N ASN A 462 3.50 -0.91 1.79
CA ASN A 462 4.35 0.28 1.85
C ASN A 462 4.80 0.57 3.29
N ILE A 463 6.01 1.11 3.43
CA ILE A 463 6.63 1.45 4.72
C ILE A 463 6.77 2.97 4.81
N ALA A 464 6.25 3.58 5.87
CA ALA A 464 6.43 5.00 6.16
C ALA A 464 7.49 5.20 7.25
N VAL A 465 8.34 6.21 7.06
CA VAL A 465 9.33 6.65 8.05
C VAL A 465 9.24 8.16 8.24
N GLY A 466 9.47 8.61 9.48
CA GLY A 466 9.52 10.02 9.84
C GLY A 466 10.35 10.25 11.09
N GLY A 467 10.86 11.48 11.24
CA GLY A 467 11.70 11.85 12.37
C GLY A 467 12.05 13.33 12.42
N ALA A 468 13.29 13.61 12.82
CA ALA A 468 13.84 14.95 12.99
C ALA A 468 13.91 15.76 11.69
N ASP A 469 13.97 15.11 10.53
CA ASP A 469 13.96 15.76 9.21
C ASP A 469 12.58 16.34 8.82
N ARG A 470 11.57 16.15 9.67
CA ARG A 470 10.17 16.63 9.51
C ARG A 470 9.52 16.17 8.22
N THR A 471 10.03 15.08 7.67
CA THR A 471 9.66 14.58 6.35
C THR A 471 9.10 13.18 6.48
N VAL A 472 7.92 12.96 5.90
CA VAL A 472 7.38 11.60 5.77
C VAL A 472 7.90 11.02 4.47
N THR A 473 8.61 9.90 4.56
CA THR A 473 9.08 9.17 3.37
C THR A 473 8.40 7.82 3.31
N ILE A 474 7.79 7.51 2.16
CA ILE A 474 7.12 6.25 1.90
C ILE A 474 8.01 5.41 0.98
N TYR A 475 8.34 4.20 1.41
CA TYR A 475 9.18 3.24 0.71
C TYR A 475 8.36 2.05 0.20
N ASP A 476 8.70 1.59 -1.01
CA ASP A 476 8.22 0.31 -1.53
C ASP A 476 9.16 -0.81 -1.04
N PRO A 477 8.69 -1.81 -0.26
CA PRO A 477 9.55 -2.91 0.20
C PRO A 477 10.05 -3.81 -0.94
N ARG A 478 9.43 -3.79 -2.13
CA ARG A 478 9.89 -4.61 -3.27
C ARG A 478 11.12 -4.00 -3.95
N ARG A 479 11.20 -2.67 -3.98
CA ARG A 479 12.25 -1.92 -4.67
C ARG A 479 13.25 -1.27 -3.73
N TRP A 480 12.90 -1.15 -2.44
CA TRP A 480 13.62 -0.36 -1.44
C TRP A 480 13.87 1.09 -1.86
N ALA A 481 12.97 1.62 -2.70
CA ALA A 481 13.03 2.97 -3.22
C ALA A 481 11.90 3.81 -2.62
N ALA A 482 12.19 5.10 -2.39
CA ALA A 482 11.17 6.04 -1.95
C ALA A 482 10.16 6.28 -3.08
N ILE A 483 8.88 6.01 -2.81
CA ILE A 483 7.75 6.29 -3.71
C ILE A 483 7.37 7.77 -3.61
N SER A 484 7.32 8.28 -2.38
CA SER A 484 6.96 9.67 -2.09
C SER A 484 7.78 10.19 -0.91
N ARG A 485 8.05 11.50 -0.94
CA ARG A 485 8.72 12.22 0.13
C ARG A 485 7.97 13.53 0.37
N TRP A 486 7.20 13.57 1.45
CA TRP A 486 6.47 14.76 1.87
C TRP A 486 7.35 15.61 2.80
N VAL A 487 8.14 16.48 2.19
CA VAL A 487 9.14 17.31 2.86
C VAL A 487 8.47 18.39 3.70
N HIS A 488 8.95 18.58 4.94
CA HIS A 488 8.46 19.60 5.89
C HIS A 488 6.94 19.59 6.10
N CYS A 489 6.34 18.40 6.14
CA CYS A 489 4.90 18.22 6.35
C CYS A 489 4.45 18.70 7.75
N SER A 490 5.33 18.64 8.74
CA SER A 490 5.12 19.14 10.09
C SER A 490 6.03 20.32 10.38
N LYS A 491 5.57 21.22 11.27
CA LYS A 491 6.39 22.34 11.74
C LYS A 491 7.58 21.86 12.57
N TYR A 492 7.39 20.79 13.35
CA TYR A 492 8.38 20.17 14.23
C TYR A 492 8.60 18.69 13.90
N GLU A 493 9.53 18.06 14.62
CA GLU A 493 9.93 16.66 14.42
C GLU A 493 8.73 15.71 14.50
N ILE A 494 8.78 14.63 13.72
CA ILE A 494 7.71 13.65 13.65
C ILE A 494 8.01 12.51 14.61
N THR A 495 7.13 12.26 15.58
CA THR A 495 7.32 11.25 16.64
C THR A 495 6.46 10.02 16.46
N GLY A 496 5.42 10.09 15.62
CA GLY A 496 4.45 9.02 15.42
C GLY A 496 3.91 9.01 14.00
N LEU A 497 3.72 7.81 13.46
CA LEU A 497 3.16 7.58 12.13
C LEU A 497 2.19 6.42 12.17
N ALA A 498 1.06 6.56 11.48
CA ALA A 498 0.19 5.44 11.18
C ALA A 498 -0.50 5.63 9.83
N PHE A 499 -0.42 4.64 8.95
CA PHE A 499 -1.27 4.60 7.76
C PHE A 499 -2.75 4.51 8.15
N SER A 500 -3.65 5.01 7.30
CA SER A 500 -5.08 4.78 7.47
C SER A 500 -5.45 3.33 7.09
N SER A 501 -6.41 2.71 7.80
CA SER A 501 -6.82 1.31 7.54
C SER A 501 -7.82 1.16 6.40
N LEU A 502 -8.70 2.15 6.21
CA LEU A 502 -9.69 2.26 5.14
C LEU A 502 -9.01 2.57 3.80
N ASP A 503 -8.05 3.51 3.81
CA ASP A 503 -7.31 3.88 2.60
C ASP A 503 -5.83 4.14 2.92
N SER A 504 -4.98 3.27 2.36
CA SER A 504 -3.52 3.34 2.50
C SER A 504 -2.89 4.59 1.88
N ASN A 505 -3.63 5.38 1.10
CA ASN A 505 -3.18 6.66 0.54
C ASN A 505 -3.14 7.80 1.56
N TYR A 506 -3.78 7.62 2.71
CA TYR A 506 -3.77 8.57 3.82
C TYR A 506 -2.85 8.11 4.94
N ILE A 507 -2.16 9.06 5.57
CA ILE A 507 -1.29 8.83 6.71
C ILE A 507 -1.57 9.85 7.81
N TYR A 508 -1.60 9.35 9.04
CA TYR A 508 -1.64 10.15 10.25
C TYR A 508 -0.22 10.41 10.73
N VAL A 509 0.09 11.68 10.98
CA VAL A 509 1.41 12.14 11.38
C VAL A 509 1.30 12.89 12.70
N GLN A 510 2.10 12.47 13.68
CA GLN A 510 2.21 13.13 14.99
C GLN A 510 3.48 13.97 15.04
N GLY A 511 3.33 15.27 15.30
CA GLY A 511 4.42 16.19 15.57
C GLY A 511 4.70 16.38 17.06
N VAL A 512 5.93 16.81 17.39
CA VAL A 512 6.33 17.20 18.77
C VAL A 512 5.50 18.38 19.31
N ASP A 513 5.00 19.25 18.44
CA ASP A 513 4.19 20.43 18.80
C ASP A 513 2.73 20.13 19.10
N TYR A 514 2.45 18.87 19.40
CA TYR A 514 1.12 18.43 19.74
C TYR A 514 0.13 18.63 18.58
N GLU A 515 0.61 18.65 17.33
CA GLU A 515 -0.23 18.59 16.14
C GLU A 515 -0.30 17.15 15.64
N VAL A 516 -1.52 16.63 15.47
CA VAL A 516 -1.75 15.46 14.64
C VAL A 516 -2.56 15.88 13.44
N PHE A 517 -2.10 15.47 12.27
CA PHE A 517 -2.81 15.70 11.04
C PHE A 517 -2.93 14.42 10.22
N CYS A 518 -4.02 14.35 9.47
CA CYS A 518 -4.21 13.36 8.42
C CYS A 518 -3.91 14.03 7.08
N GLY A 519 -3.11 13.37 6.25
CA GLY A 519 -2.78 13.87 4.93
C GLY A 519 -2.66 12.78 3.90
N GLN A 520 -2.85 13.15 2.64
CA GLN A 520 -2.62 12.27 1.50
C GLN A 520 -1.16 12.36 1.09
N TRP A 521 -0.40 11.29 1.32
CA TRP A 521 1.05 11.31 1.14
C TRP A 521 1.49 11.33 -0.33
N GLN A 522 0.62 10.95 -1.27
CA GLN A 522 0.90 11.05 -2.71
C GLN A 522 0.82 12.49 -3.21
N GLU A 523 -0.17 13.24 -2.72
CA GLU A 523 -0.40 14.64 -3.11
C GLU A 523 0.32 15.63 -2.20
N SER A 524 0.94 15.16 -1.12
CA SER A 524 1.57 16.00 -0.09
C SER A 524 0.59 17.06 0.47
N SER A 525 -0.67 16.68 0.60
CA SER A 525 -1.77 17.57 1.01
C SER A 525 -2.31 17.18 2.40
N LYS A 526 -2.52 18.17 3.27
CA LYS A 526 -3.19 17.98 4.57
C LYS A 526 -4.71 17.98 4.36
N VAL A 527 -5.40 17.01 4.94
CA VAL A 527 -6.87 16.91 4.89
C VAL A 527 -7.49 17.60 6.10
N PHE A 528 -7.04 17.22 7.29
CA PHE A 528 -7.44 17.85 8.54
C PHE A 528 -6.31 17.76 9.55
N SER A 529 -6.32 18.68 10.52
CA SER A 529 -5.42 18.67 11.65
C SER A 529 -6.17 19.03 12.92
N PHE A 530 -5.63 18.58 14.04
CA PHE A 530 -6.01 19.04 15.35
C PHE A 530 -4.77 19.18 16.21
N ARG A 531 -4.87 20.05 17.22
CA ARG A 531 -3.83 20.23 18.21
C ARG A 531 -4.34 19.80 19.57
N GLY A 532 -3.50 19.06 20.27
CA GLY A 532 -3.69 18.75 21.67
C GLY A 532 -2.87 19.68 22.55
N ASP A 533 -2.84 19.36 23.84
CA ASP A 533 -2.06 20.10 24.84
C ASP A 533 -0.64 19.53 24.98
N SER A 534 0.17 20.12 25.86
CA SER A 534 1.58 19.76 25.98
C SER A 534 1.89 18.42 26.64
N ASN A 535 0.86 17.72 27.14
CA ASN A 535 1.07 16.62 28.08
C ASN A 535 0.85 15.24 27.44
N TRP A 536 1.03 15.13 26.13
CA TRP A 536 0.78 13.92 25.33
C TRP A 536 1.54 12.68 25.83
N LEU A 537 0.81 11.60 26.10
CA LEU A 537 1.36 10.32 26.56
C LEU A 537 1.66 9.35 25.41
N GLY A 538 1.07 9.53 24.23
CA GLY A 538 1.33 8.64 23.09
C GLY A 538 0.31 8.81 21.96
N PHE A 539 0.57 8.08 20.89
CA PHE A 539 -0.25 8.02 19.68
C PHE A 539 -0.52 6.55 19.36
N SER A 540 -1.79 6.19 19.21
CA SER A 540 -2.18 4.82 18.90
C SER A 540 -3.34 4.80 17.91
N LYS A 541 -3.38 3.74 17.11
CA LYS A 541 -4.38 3.49 16.09
C LYS A 541 -4.99 2.11 16.34
N ILE A 542 -6.31 2.02 16.16
CA ILE A 542 -7.00 0.73 15.99
C ILE A 542 -7.69 0.66 14.63
N ALA A 543 -7.82 -0.56 14.11
CA ALA A 543 -8.66 -0.87 12.96
C ALA A 543 -9.95 -1.54 13.46
N ILE A 544 -11.10 -0.98 13.12
CA ILE A 544 -12.41 -1.65 13.22
C ILE A 544 -12.93 -1.75 11.78
N PRO A 545 -13.69 -2.78 11.40
CA PRO A 545 -14.56 -2.67 10.23
C PRO A 545 -15.52 -1.49 10.46
N CYS A 546 -15.27 -0.36 9.77
CA CYS A 546 -16.09 0.87 9.69
C CYS A 546 -15.71 2.09 10.55
N CYS A 547 -14.74 2.09 11.47
CA CYS A 547 -14.42 3.31 12.24
C CYS A 547 -12.94 3.48 12.60
N TYR A 548 -12.45 4.73 12.56
CA TYR A 548 -11.17 5.11 13.19
C TYR A 548 -11.40 5.63 14.58
N VAL A 549 -10.48 5.36 15.51
CA VAL A 549 -10.36 6.23 16.68
C VAL A 549 -8.90 6.52 16.94
N LEU A 550 -8.56 7.80 16.93
CA LEU A 550 -7.22 8.31 17.16
C LEU A 550 -7.11 8.76 18.62
N PHE A 551 -6.31 8.11 19.46
CA PHE A 551 -6.23 8.45 20.89
C PHE A 551 -4.98 9.25 21.23
N ILE A 552 -5.16 10.31 22.01
CA ILE A 552 -4.08 11.09 22.62
C ILE A 552 -4.44 11.42 24.06
N LEU A 553 -3.53 11.17 25.00
CA LEU A 553 -3.76 11.30 26.45
C LEU A 553 -2.89 12.39 27.09
N SER A 554 -3.42 13.20 28.04
CA SER A 554 -2.73 14.31 28.70
C SER A 554 -2.92 14.44 30.24
N LYS A 555 -1.93 14.98 30.98
CA LYS A 555 -1.98 15.23 32.46
C LYS A 555 -2.66 16.56 32.83
N LEU A 556 -3.46 16.51 33.90
CA LEU A 556 -4.08 17.59 34.69
C LEU A 556 -3.07 18.64 35.21
N THR A 557 -3.31 19.95 35.13
CA THR A 557 -4.43 20.71 35.70
C THR A 557 -5.29 21.40 34.65
N LYS A 558 -6.56 20.96 34.53
CA LYS A 558 -7.51 21.28 33.45
C LYS A 558 -7.02 20.83 32.07
N LEU A 559 -7.82 19.99 31.43
CA LEU A 559 -7.75 19.54 30.03
C LEU A 559 -6.88 18.31 29.70
N SER A 560 -7.05 17.66 28.54
CA SER A 560 -8.06 16.63 28.17
C SER A 560 -7.63 15.86 26.89
N PHE A 561 -8.20 14.69 26.59
CA PHE A 561 -7.82 13.74 25.50
C PHE A 561 -8.32 14.13 24.12
N VAL A 562 -7.93 13.54 22.99
CA VAL A 562 -8.55 13.91 21.69
C VAL A 562 -8.79 12.63 20.89
N PHE A 563 -10.01 12.41 20.40
CA PHE A 563 -10.52 11.18 19.79
C PHE A 563 -11.16 11.42 18.44
N GLY A 564 -10.44 11.19 17.35
CA GLY A 564 -11.01 11.32 16.00
C GLY A 564 -11.77 10.07 15.58
N LEU A 565 -13.10 10.11 15.57
CA LEU A 565 -13.98 9.10 14.96
C LEU A 565 -14.27 9.43 13.50
N CYS A 566 -14.23 8.44 12.62
CA CYS A 566 -14.47 8.62 11.18
C CYS A 566 -15.24 7.40 10.67
N ASP A 567 -16.47 7.64 10.21
CA ASP A 567 -17.36 6.66 9.59
C ASP A 567 -18.03 7.33 8.37
N ILE A 568 -18.13 6.64 7.24
CA ILE A 568 -18.64 7.21 5.97
C ILE A 568 -20.07 6.72 5.73
N GLY A 569 -21.04 7.64 5.85
CA GLY A 569 -22.45 7.41 5.49
C GLY A 569 -22.72 7.69 4.01
N LEU A 570 -23.38 6.74 3.35
CA LEU A 570 -23.93 6.85 2.00
C LEU A 570 -25.16 7.78 1.98
N ASN A 571 -25.18 8.79 1.09
CA ASN A 571 -26.35 9.12 0.25
C ASN A 571 -26.10 10.32 -0.69
N GLY A 572 -26.61 10.20 -1.93
CA GLY A 572 -26.78 11.32 -2.87
C GLY A 572 -26.39 10.99 -4.31
N SER A 573 -27.39 10.81 -5.19
CA SER A 573 -27.26 10.38 -6.58
C SER A 573 -26.86 11.52 -7.54
N VAL A 574 -25.95 11.23 -8.49
CA VAL A 574 -25.83 11.89 -9.81
C VAL A 574 -25.41 10.83 -10.84
N ARG A 575 -26.04 10.81 -12.02
CA ARG A 575 -25.89 9.78 -13.08
C ARG A 575 -24.80 10.15 -14.10
N THR A 576 -23.88 9.22 -14.34
CA THR A 576 -22.99 9.14 -15.51
C THR A 576 -23.09 7.71 -16.07
N GLY A 577 -22.87 7.45 -17.36
CA GLY A 577 -23.07 6.11 -17.95
C GLY A 577 -21.77 5.56 -18.50
N ILE A 578 -21.34 4.38 -18.02
CA ILE A 578 -20.19 3.62 -18.54
C ILE A 578 -20.75 2.38 -19.24
N TYR A 579 -20.33 2.15 -20.48
CA TYR A 579 -20.79 1.03 -21.30
C TYR A 579 -19.67 0.00 -21.44
N LEU A 580 -19.90 -1.19 -20.89
CA LEU A 580 -19.03 -2.35 -21.01
C LEU A 580 -19.63 -3.30 -22.04
N ALA A 581 -18.81 -3.71 -23.00
CA ALA A 581 -19.23 -4.58 -24.08
C ALA A 581 -18.65 -5.98 -23.90
N ASP A 582 -19.38 -6.82 -23.18
CA ASP A 582 -19.43 -8.23 -23.55
C ASP A 582 -20.34 -8.35 -24.77
N GLY A 583 -20.30 -9.47 -25.50
CA GLY A 583 -21.21 -9.78 -26.62
C GLY A 583 -22.73 -9.74 -26.30
N VAL A 584 -23.12 -9.26 -25.12
CA VAL A 584 -24.45 -8.78 -24.74
C VAL A 584 -24.25 -7.48 -23.93
N ILE A 585 -24.74 -6.35 -24.45
CA ILE A 585 -24.69 -5.04 -23.79
C ILE A 585 -25.40 -5.13 -22.43
N ARG A 586 -24.66 -5.04 -21.33
CA ARG A 586 -25.23 -4.90 -19.99
C ARG A 586 -25.21 -3.43 -19.57
N VAL A 587 -26.41 -2.83 -19.59
CA VAL A 587 -26.64 -1.49 -19.04
C VAL A 587 -26.58 -1.58 -17.52
N ALA A 588 -25.57 -0.98 -16.90
CA ALA A 588 -25.57 -0.76 -15.46
C ALA A 588 -26.52 0.41 -15.11
N SER A 589 -27.83 0.18 -15.20
CA SER A 589 -28.83 1.08 -14.62
C SER A 589 -29.66 0.32 -13.59
N SER A 590 -29.60 0.75 -12.33
CA SER A 590 -30.55 0.33 -11.31
C SER A 590 -31.99 0.70 -11.75
N TRP A 591 -32.85 -0.31 -11.80
CA TRP A 591 -34.30 -0.31 -12.04
C TRP A 591 -34.79 -0.19 -13.50
N LEU A 592 -35.06 -1.35 -14.10
CA LEU A 592 -36.31 -1.60 -14.83
C LEU A 592 -36.67 -3.08 -14.71
N THR A 593 -37.56 -3.38 -13.76
CA THR A 593 -38.31 -4.64 -13.74
C THR A 593 -39.46 -4.48 -14.73
N LEU A 594 -39.56 -5.34 -15.74
CA LEU A 594 -40.82 -5.77 -16.39
C LEU A 594 -40.53 -6.88 -17.42
N TRP A 595 -40.87 -8.11 -17.01
CA TRP A 595 -41.52 -9.20 -17.76
C TRP A 595 -41.47 -9.26 -19.30
N LEU A 596 -41.01 -10.41 -19.82
CA LEU A 596 -41.71 -11.38 -20.71
C LEU A 596 -40.64 -12.34 -21.29
N ASN A 597 -40.51 -13.57 -20.78
CA ASN A 597 -41.13 -14.81 -21.29
C ASN A 597 -40.90 -15.10 -22.78
N GLU A 598 -40.33 -16.29 -23.01
CA GLU A 598 -40.52 -17.18 -24.16
C GLU A 598 -40.30 -16.61 -25.57
N ILE A 599 -39.14 -16.91 -26.16
CA ILE A 599 -38.91 -17.76 -27.36
C ILE A 599 -37.45 -17.65 -27.78
#